data_AF-A0A516WQA7-F1
#
_entry.id   AF-A0A516WQA7-F1
#
_cell.length_a   1.000
_cell.length_b   1.000
_cell.length_c   1.000
_cell.angle_alpha   90.00
_cell.angle_beta   90.00
_cell.angle_gamma   90.00
#
_symmetry.space_group_name_H-M   'P 1'
#
loop_
_entity.id
_entity.type
_entity.pdbx_description
1 polymer ?
#
loop_
_entity_poly.entity_id
_entity_poly.type
_entity_poly.pdbx_seq_one_letter_code
_entity_poly.pdbx_strand_id
1 'polypeptide(L)'
;MVAVDETNLGIDTVERTNVCAIVALFCALTGLFIPALVFGAIGYVETGGRDYETGSGIAVAALILGAIELAAVVVTGAIVLVSMH
;
A
#
# COMPACT_ATOMS: atom_id res chain seq x y z
N MET A 1 -13.65 -28.34 22.94
CA MET A 1 -14.13 -27.57 21.78
C MET A 1 -12.95 -26.72 21.31
N VAL A 2 -12.30 -27.14 20.22
CA VAL A 2 -11.21 -26.38 19.59
C VAL A 2 -11.88 -25.27 18.81
N ALA A 3 -11.62 -24.02 19.18
CA ALA A 3 -12.00 -22.88 18.35
C ALA A 3 -11.10 -22.94 17.11
N VAL A 4 -11.64 -23.51 16.03
CA VAL A 4 -10.99 -23.46 14.72
C VAL A 4 -11.14 -22.02 14.25
N ASP A 5 -10.07 -21.26 14.40
CA ASP A 5 -9.91 -19.93 13.84
C ASP A 5 -9.82 -20.07 12.32
N GLU A 6 -10.97 -19.96 11.64
CA GLU A 6 -11.09 -20.05 10.17
C GLU A 6 -10.42 -18.87 9.44
N THR A 7 -9.75 -17.96 10.15
CA THR A 7 -8.92 -16.89 9.53
C THR A 7 -7.47 -17.31 9.28
N ASN A 8 -7.10 -18.55 9.67
CA ASN A 8 -5.77 -19.11 9.49
C ASN A 8 -5.64 -19.84 8.15
N LEU A 9 -5.58 -19.10 7.05
CA LEU A 9 -5.43 -19.65 5.69
C LEU A 9 -4.06 -20.33 5.42
N GLY A 10 -3.27 -20.66 6.43
CA GLY A 10 -1.94 -21.28 6.26
C GLY A 10 -0.91 -20.41 5.55
N ILE A 11 -1.23 -19.14 5.29
CA ILE A 11 -0.32 -18.15 4.73
C ILE A 11 0.57 -17.67 5.88
N ASP A 12 1.82 -18.11 5.88
CA ASP A 12 2.86 -17.63 6.79
C ASP A 12 2.85 -16.09 6.79
N THR A 13 3.07 -15.46 7.94
CA THR A 13 3.00 -13.98 8.08
C THR A 13 3.86 -13.26 7.05
N VAL A 14 4.95 -13.87 6.62
CA VAL A 14 5.84 -13.40 5.55
C VAL A 14 5.14 -13.34 4.18
N GLU A 15 4.37 -14.37 3.83
CA GLU A 15 3.60 -14.39 2.57
C GLU A 15 2.49 -13.33 2.59
N ARG A 16 1.84 -13.10 3.73
CA ARG A 16 0.78 -12.09 3.86
C ARG A 16 1.31 -10.67 3.62
N THR A 17 2.46 -10.35 4.21
CA THR A 17 3.15 -9.07 4.04
C THR A 17 3.58 -8.85 2.58
N ASN A 18 4.09 -9.90 1.92
CA ASN A 18 4.48 -9.83 0.50
C ASN A 18 3.28 -9.60 -0.43
N VAL A 19 2.14 -10.26 -0.17
CA VAL A 19 0.91 -10.04 -0.95
C VAL A 19 0.42 -8.60 -0.78
N CYS A 20 0.44 -8.07 0.45
CA CYS A 20 0.03 -6.69 0.72
C CYS A 20 0.91 -5.68 -0.03
N ALA A 21 2.23 -5.88 -0.03
CA ALA A 21 3.18 -5.04 -0.76
C ALA A 21 2.96 -5.09 -2.29
N ILE A 22 2.73 -6.28 -2.86
CA ILE A 22 2.45 -6.45 -4.29
C ILE A 22 1.14 -5.77 -4.69
N VAL A 23 0.07 -5.96 -3.90
CA VAL A 23 -1.23 -5.32 -4.14
C VAL A 23 -1.10 -3.80 -4.04
N ALA A 24 -0.38 -3.30 -3.04
CA ALA A 24 -0.11 -1.87 -2.88
C ALA A 24 0.60 -1.28 -4.12
N LEU A 25 1.65 -1.97 -4.60
CA LEU A 25 2.39 -1.52 -5.77
C LEU A 25 1.52 -1.55 -7.04
N PHE A 26 0.72 -2.60 -7.22
CA PHE A 26 -0.20 -2.69 -8.35
C PHE A 26 -1.23 -1.54 -8.34
N CYS A 27 -1.79 -1.22 -7.17
CA CYS A 27 -2.68 -0.07 -7.02
C CYS A 27 -1.97 1.25 -7.35
N ALA A 28 -0.74 1.42 -6.90
CA ALA A 28 0.06 2.62 -7.17
C ALA A 28 0.46 2.76 -8.65
N LEU A 29 0.57 1.66 -9.39
CA LEU A 29 0.87 1.69 -10.83
C LEU A 29 -0.39 1.91 -11.69
N THR A 30 -1.57 1.68 -11.12
CA THR A 30 -2.86 1.79 -11.83
C THR A 30 -3.61 3.09 -11.52
N GLY A 31 -3.04 4.02 -10.74
CA GLY A 31 -3.70 5.28 -10.38
C GLY A 31 -4.60 5.18 -9.15
N LEU A 32 -4.63 4.04 -8.46
CA LEU A 32 -5.48 3.81 -7.29
C LEU A 32 -4.73 4.20 -6.01
N PHE A 33 -4.51 5.51 -5.84
CA PHE A 33 -3.69 6.05 -4.76
C PHE A 33 -4.20 5.70 -3.34
N ILE A 34 -5.53 5.65 -3.11
CA ILE A 34 -6.08 5.32 -1.78
C ILE A 34 -5.70 3.90 -1.36
N PRO A 35 -6.04 2.84 -2.12
CA PRO A 35 -5.65 1.48 -1.72
C PRO A 35 -4.12 1.29 -1.76
N ALA A 36 -3.40 1.98 -2.65
CA ALA A 36 -1.93 1.97 -2.64
C ALA A 36 -1.36 2.44 -1.30
N LEU A 37 -1.88 3.55 -0.76
CA LEU A 37 -1.47 4.08 0.54
C LEU A 37 -1.86 3.15 1.70
N VAL A 38 -3.08 2.60 1.68
CA VAL A 38 -3.57 1.71 2.74
C VAL A 38 -2.77 0.41 2.80
N PHE A 39 -2.64 -0.31 1.68
CA PHE A 39 -1.91 -1.57 1.64
C PHE A 39 -0.40 -1.36 1.79
N GLY A 40 0.14 -0.26 1.28
CA GLY A 40 1.54 0.11 1.49
C GLY A 40 1.85 0.39 2.96
N ALA A 41 0.96 1.08 3.67
CA ALA A 41 1.13 1.36 5.10
C ALA A 41 1.03 0.09 5.95
N ILE A 42 0.08 -0.80 5.64
CA ILE A 42 -0.06 -2.10 6.31
C ILE A 42 1.22 -2.93 6.10
N GLY A 43 1.70 -3.07 4.85
CA GLY A 43 2.93 -3.80 4.55
C GLY A 43 4.17 -3.18 5.20
N TYR A 44 4.23 -1.85 5.31
CA TYR A 44 5.32 -1.15 6.01
C TYR A 44 5.31 -1.41 7.53
N VAL A 45 4.14 -1.38 8.17
CA VAL A 45 4.00 -1.64 9.60
C VAL A 45 4.27 -3.12 9.91
N GLU A 46 3.76 -4.04 9.08
CA GLU A 46 3.95 -5.49 9.24
C GLU A 46 5.41 -5.92 9.00
N THR A 47 6.15 -5.23 8.13
CA THR A 47 7.59 -5.47 7.96
C THR A 47 8.45 -4.90 9.10
N GLY A 48 7.89 -4.05 9.97
CA GLY A 48 8.42 -3.74 11.29
C GLY A 48 9.89 -3.26 11.35
N GLY A 49 10.43 -2.67 10.29
CA GLY A 49 11.84 -2.24 10.24
C GLY A 49 12.84 -3.40 10.24
N ARG A 50 12.45 -4.59 9.79
CA ARG A 50 13.39 -5.70 9.56
C ARG A 50 14.14 -5.40 8.26
N ASP A 51 15.34 -4.84 8.40
CA ASP A 51 16.19 -4.29 7.32
C ASP A 51 16.53 -5.25 6.15
N TYR A 52 16.07 -6.51 6.20
CA TYR A 52 16.44 -7.56 5.24
C TYR A 52 15.25 -8.39 4.71
N GLU A 53 14.01 -7.99 4.96
CA GLU A 53 12.84 -8.66 4.35
C GLU A 53 12.52 -8.03 2.98
N THR A 54 12.58 -8.85 1.92
CA THR A 54 12.42 -8.44 0.51
C THR A 54 11.09 -7.72 0.22
N GLY A 55 10.07 -7.89 1.07
CA GLY A 55 8.76 -7.21 0.96
C GLY A 55 8.74 -5.74 1.42
N SER A 56 9.70 -5.30 2.25
CA SER A 56 9.73 -3.94 2.83
C SER A 56 9.95 -2.86 1.77
N GLY A 57 10.89 -3.08 0.86
CA GLY A 57 11.18 -2.12 -0.21
C GLY A 57 10.00 -1.89 -1.16
N ILE A 58 9.22 -2.94 -1.44
CA ILE A 58 8.04 -2.86 -2.31
C ILE A 58 6.92 -2.06 -1.64
N ALA A 59 6.67 -2.29 -0.34
CA ALA A 59 5.66 -1.55 0.41
C ALA A 59 5.99 -0.06 0.49
N VAL A 60 7.26 0.28 0.74
CA VAL A 60 7.73 1.68 0.75
C VAL A 60 7.61 2.33 -0.64
N ALA A 61 7.98 1.62 -1.71
CA ALA A 61 7.83 2.13 -3.06
C ALA A 61 6.36 2.43 -3.40
N ALA A 62 5.44 1.54 -3.01
CA ALA A 62 4.00 1.74 -3.19
C ALA A 62 3.48 2.96 -2.42
N LEU A 63 3.94 3.18 -1.19
CA LEU A 63 3.60 4.36 -0.39
C LEU A 63 4.07 5.66 -1.06
N ILE A 64 5.32 5.70 -1.53
CA ILE A 64 5.88 6.88 -2.18
C ILE A 64 5.11 7.19 -3.47
N LEU A 65 4.85 6.18 -4.30
CA LEU A 65 4.09 6.34 -5.53
C LEU A 65 2.66 6.82 -5.25
N GLY A 66 1.93 6.18 -4.33
CA GLY A 66 0.58 6.59 -3.95
C GLY A 66 0.53 8.02 -3.39
N ALA A 67 1.56 8.46 -2.66
CA ALA A 67 1.65 9.83 -2.16
C ALA A 67 1.88 10.84 -3.30
N ILE A 68 2.73 10.51 -4.27
CA ILE A 68 2.96 11.33 -5.46
C ILE A 68 1.68 11.46 -6.29
N GLU A 69 0.95 10.37 -6.49
CA GLU A 69 -0.33 10.38 -7.19
C GLU A 69 -1.37 11.26 -6.50
N LEU A 70 -1.50 11.13 -5.17
CA LEU A 70 -2.38 11.98 -4.38
C LEU A 70 -2.01 13.47 -4.53
N ALA A 71 -0.72 13.80 -4.44
CA ALA A 71 -0.24 15.16 -4.62
C ALA A 71 -0.56 15.70 -6.02
N ALA A 72 -0.37 14.89 -7.07
CA ALA A 72 -0.71 15.27 -8.44
C ALA A 72 -2.21 15.55 -8.59
N VAL A 73 -3.07 14.69 -8.06
CA VAL A 73 -4.54 14.88 -8.08
C VAL A 73 -4.94 16.18 -7.38
N VAL A 74 -4.37 16.45 -6.19
CA VAL A 74 -4.66 17.68 -5.44
C VAL A 74 -4.20 18.92 -6.21
N VAL A 75 -2.98 18.92 -6.76
CA VAL A 75 -2.44 20.03 -7.54
C VAL A 75 -3.26 20.27 -8.79
N THR A 76 -3.58 19.23 -9.56
CA THR A 76 -4.42 19.34 -10.76
C THR A 76 -5.81 19.86 -10.39
N GLY A 77 -6.43 19.34 -9.32
CA GLY A 77 -7.72 19.82 -8.84
C GLY A 77 -7.69 21.30 -8.45
N ALA A 78 -6.64 21.75 -7.76
CA ALA A 78 -6.45 23.15 -7.39
C ALA A 78 -6.27 24.05 -8.64
N ILE A 79 -5.45 23.63 -9.61
CA ILE A 79 -5.26 24.36 -10.86
C ILE A 79 -6.58 24.51 -11.61
N VAL A 80 -7.36 23.43 -11.74
CA VAL A 80 -8.67 23.46 -12.40
C VAL A 80 -9.61 24.41 -11.67
N LEU A 81 -9.68 24.32 -10.34
CA LEU A 81 -10.57 25.16 -9.53
C LEU A 81 -10.21 26.64 -9.65
N VAL A 82 -8.93 26.99 -9.64
CA VAL A 82 -8.46 28.38 -9.87
C VAL A 82 -8.74 28.83 -11.30
N SER A 83 -8.59 27.96 -12.30
CA SER A 83 -8.79 28.31 -13.71
C SER A 83 -10.27 28.49 -14.09
N MET A 84 -11.19 27.95 -13.29
CA MET A 84 -12.63 28.11 -13.47
C MET A 84 -13.18 29.39 -12.83
N HIS A 85 -12.34 30.16 -12.13
CA HIS A 85 -12.71 31.31 -11.33
C HIS A 85 -12.20 32.63 -11.94
#